data_AF-A0A926LUK5-F1
#
_entry.id   AF-A0A926LUK5-F1
#
_cell.length_a   1.000
_cell.length_b   1.000
_cell.length_c   1.000
_cell.angle_alpha   90.00
_cell.angle_beta   90.00
_cell.angle_gamma   90.00
#
_symmetry.space_group_name_H-M   'P 1'
#
loop_
_entity.id
_entity.type
_entity.pdbx_description
1 polymer ?
#
loop_
_entity_poly.entity_id
_entity_poly.type
_entity_poly.pdbx_seq_one_letter_code
_entity_poly.pdbx_strand_id
1 'polypeptide(L)'
;MSKGKITQIIGAVVDVKFDGELPEILSALECKNGDNRLVLEVAQHLGESSVRTIAMDATEGLKRGDDVTATGAAIQVPVGPETLGRIINVIGEPIDEKGEVKTKEKWPIHRAAPEFSDQSTETEILVTGIKVVDLLAPYAKGGKIGLFGGAGVGKTVLIMELINNVAKAHGGFSVFAGVGERTREGNDLYHEMIDSGVIKPEGPGSKAALVYGQMNEPPGARARVALTGLTVAEYFRDQEGQDVLFFVDNIFRFTQAGSEVSALLGRIPSAVGYQPTLATDMGNLQERITTTNKGSITSVQAIYVPADDLTDPAPATSFAHLDATTVLSRQIAEIGIYPAVDPLDSTSRILDPRIVGDEHYRVAREVQKILQTYKSLQDIIAILGMDELSEEDKLVVARARKIQRFLSQPFFVAEVFTGSPGKLVDLESTIKGFAAICKGDYDHLPEAAFYMVGTIEEAIEKSEKMAKEAAA
;
A
#
# COMPACT_ATOMS: atom_id res chain seq x y z
N MET A 1 -22.54 8.34 -31.15
CA MET A 1 -21.99 7.10 -30.56
C MET A 1 -21.89 6.06 -31.66
N SER A 2 -20.68 5.56 -31.91
CA SER A 2 -20.44 4.49 -32.88
C SER A 2 -21.03 3.18 -32.33
N LYS A 3 -21.74 2.42 -33.16
CA LYS A 3 -22.30 1.12 -32.80
C LYS A 3 -21.49 0.02 -33.47
N GLY A 4 -21.19 -1.02 -32.70
CA GLY A 4 -20.50 -2.20 -33.16
C GLY A 4 -21.26 -3.47 -32.78
N LYS A 5 -20.79 -4.61 -33.28
CA LYS A 5 -21.33 -5.92 -32.97
C LYS A 5 -20.23 -6.87 -32.52
N ILE A 6 -20.55 -7.71 -31.54
CA ILE A 6 -19.63 -8.74 -31.07
C ILE A 6 -19.39 -9.77 -32.18
N THR A 7 -18.14 -10.00 -32.55
CA THR A 7 -17.75 -10.99 -33.56
C THR A 7 -17.16 -12.26 -32.93
N GLN A 8 -16.42 -12.12 -31.83
CA GLN A 8 -15.76 -13.24 -31.17
C GLN A 8 -15.65 -12.99 -29.66
N ILE A 9 -15.70 -14.08 -28.88
CA ILE A 9 -15.58 -14.06 -27.42
C ILE A 9 -14.61 -15.18 -27.02
N ILE A 10 -13.55 -14.86 -26.29
CA ILE A 10 -12.52 -15.78 -25.80
C ILE A 10 -12.22 -15.44 -24.34
N GLY A 11 -12.90 -16.11 -23.40
CA GLY A 11 -12.82 -15.74 -21.99
C GLY A 11 -13.16 -14.25 -21.81
N ALA A 12 -12.31 -13.50 -21.09
CA ALA A 12 -12.48 -12.07 -20.86
C ALA A 12 -12.17 -11.17 -22.08
N VAL A 13 -11.75 -11.73 -23.22
CA VAL A 13 -11.45 -10.98 -24.44
C VAL A 13 -12.64 -11.04 -25.40
N VAL A 14 -13.09 -9.87 -25.84
CA VAL A 14 -14.24 -9.73 -26.75
C VAL A 14 -13.81 -8.91 -27.97
N ASP A 15 -13.96 -9.46 -29.16
CA ASP A 15 -13.71 -8.74 -30.41
C ASP A 15 -15.04 -8.12 -30.90
N VAL A 16 -14.97 -6.84 -31.26
CA VAL A 16 -16.14 -6.03 -31.67
C VAL A 16 -15.83 -5.40 -33.02
N LYS A 17 -16.74 -5.59 -33.98
CA LYS A 17 -16.66 -4.97 -35.30
C LYS A 17 -17.55 -3.74 -35.37
N PHE A 18 -17.01 -2.64 -35.87
CA PHE A 18 -17.71 -1.40 -36.10
C PHE A 18 -17.92 -1.20 -37.61
N ASP A 19 -19.10 -0.73 -37.99
CA ASP A 19 -19.39 -0.37 -39.39
C ASP A 19 -18.92 1.06 -39.75
N GLY A 20 -18.59 1.87 -38.73
CA GLY A 20 -18.17 3.26 -38.86
C GLY A 20 -16.82 3.54 -38.22
N GLU A 21 -16.69 4.68 -37.56
CA GLU A 21 -15.46 5.06 -36.87
C GLU A 21 -15.11 4.07 -35.75
N LEU A 22 -13.84 3.66 -35.75
CA LEU A 22 -13.22 2.81 -34.75
C LEU A 22 -12.95 3.63 -33.48
N PRO A 23 -13.40 3.15 -32.31
CA PRO A 23 -13.05 3.78 -31.03
C PRO A 23 -11.54 3.72 -30.78
N GLU A 24 -11.00 4.74 -30.14
CA GLU A 24 -9.57 4.79 -29.78
C GLU A 24 -9.20 3.69 -28.78
N ILE A 25 -7.92 3.33 -28.72
CA ILE A 25 -7.40 2.43 -27.70
C ILE A 25 -7.66 3.07 -26.32
N LEU A 26 -7.98 2.23 -25.33
CA LEU A 26 -8.40 2.60 -23.97
C LEU A 26 -9.81 3.20 -23.86
N SER A 27 -10.54 3.33 -24.97
CA SER A 27 -11.95 3.74 -24.92
C SER A 27 -12.83 2.66 -24.30
N ALA A 28 -13.83 3.08 -23.51
CA ALA A 28 -14.86 2.23 -22.97
C ALA A 28 -15.99 2.00 -23.99
N LEU A 29 -16.43 0.76 -24.08
CA LEU A 29 -17.61 0.33 -24.80
C LEU A 29 -18.62 -0.26 -23.81
N GLU A 30 -19.89 -0.13 -24.11
CA GLU A 30 -20.98 -0.66 -23.29
C GLU A 30 -21.85 -1.63 -24.09
N CYS A 31 -22.16 -2.76 -23.46
CA CYS A 31 -23.14 -3.71 -23.96
C CYS A 31 -23.99 -4.25 -22.82
N LYS A 32 -25.12 -4.87 -23.16
CA LYS A 32 -25.96 -5.57 -22.18
C LYS A 32 -25.58 -7.04 -22.15
N ASN A 33 -25.37 -7.58 -20.94
CA ASN A 33 -25.28 -9.01 -20.71
C ASN A 33 -26.45 -9.44 -19.84
N GLY A 34 -27.53 -9.92 -20.47
CA GLY A 34 -28.83 -10.07 -19.80
C GLY A 34 -29.36 -8.72 -19.32
N ASP A 35 -29.65 -8.61 -18.02
CA ASP A 35 -30.09 -7.36 -17.39
C ASP A 35 -28.92 -6.48 -16.90
N ASN A 36 -27.69 -7.01 -16.92
CA ASN A 36 -26.51 -6.33 -16.41
C ASN A 36 -25.83 -5.46 -17.49
N ARG A 37 -25.28 -4.33 -17.06
CA ARG A 37 -24.42 -3.47 -17.88
C ARG A 37 -23.00 -4.07 -17.87
N LEU A 38 -22.46 -4.37 -19.04
CA LEU A 38 -21.08 -4.82 -19.19
C LEU A 38 -20.27 -3.73 -19.88
N VAL A 39 -19.13 -3.39 -19.28
CA VAL A 39 -18.14 -2.47 -19.84
C VAL A 39 -16.99 -3.27 -20.44
N LEU A 40 -16.62 -2.92 -21.66
CA LEU A 40 -15.45 -3.44 -22.36
C LEU A 40 -14.46 -2.30 -22.60
N GLU A 41 -13.16 -2.54 -22.43
CA GLU A 41 -12.12 -1.56 -22.76
C GLU A 41 -11.38 -1.97 -24.03
N VAL A 42 -11.23 -1.06 -25.00
CA VAL A 42 -10.48 -1.32 -26.22
C VAL A 42 -8.98 -1.47 -25.92
N ALA A 43 -8.43 -2.65 -26.23
CA ALA A 43 -7.02 -2.96 -25.98
C ALA A 43 -6.14 -2.83 -27.24
N GLN A 44 -6.66 -3.19 -28.41
CA GLN A 44 -5.95 -3.09 -29.69
C GLN A 44 -6.90 -3.04 -30.89
N HIS A 45 -6.42 -2.50 -32.00
CA HIS A 45 -7.11 -2.56 -33.30
C HIS A 45 -6.63 -3.78 -34.08
N LEU A 46 -7.55 -4.60 -34.58
CA LEU A 46 -7.23 -5.85 -35.31
C LEU A 46 -7.15 -5.64 -36.84
N GLY A 47 -7.64 -4.50 -37.34
CA GLY A 47 -7.91 -4.29 -38.76
C GLY A 47 -9.36 -4.64 -39.12
N GLU A 48 -9.74 -4.42 -40.38
CA GLU A 48 -11.10 -4.70 -40.90
C GLU A 48 -12.23 -4.11 -40.05
N SER A 49 -12.02 -2.88 -39.57
CA SER A 49 -12.93 -2.17 -38.66
C SER A 49 -13.29 -2.95 -37.40
N SER A 50 -12.36 -3.78 -36.89
CA SER A 50 -12.52 -4.55 -35.67
C SER A 50 -11.55 -4.13 -34.59
N VAL A 51 -12.04 -4.09 -33.36
CA VAL A 51 -11.25 -3.87 -32.15
C VAL A 51 -11.29 -5.12 -31.28
N ARG A 52 -10.19 -5.36 -30.56
CA ARG A 52 -10.14 -6.33 -29.48
C ARG A 52 -10.27 -5.60 -28.16
N THR A 53 -11.17 -6.07 -27.32
CA THR A 53 -11.49 -5.47 -26.03
C THR A 53 -11.30 -6.45 -24.88
N ILE A 54 -11.18 -5.91 -23.67
CA ILE A 54 -11.11 -6.65 -22.42
C ILE A 54 -12.37 -6.33 -21.62
N ALA A 55 -13.07 -7.36 -21.18
CA ALA A 55 -14.26 -7.21 -20.35
C ALA A 55 -13.92 -6.90 -18.89
N MET A 56 -14.66 -5.97 -18.30
CA MET A 56 -14.54 -5.61 -16.88
C MET A 56 -15.40 -6.50 -15.96
N ASP A 57 -16.27 -7.34 -16.52
CA ASP A 57 -17.11 -8.29 -15.77
C ASP A 57 -17.26 -9.58 -16.59
N ALA A 58 -17.95 -10.58 -16.03
CA ALA A 58 -18.16 -11.88 -16.63
C ALA A 58 -18.81 -11.79 -18.02
N THR A 59 -18.24 -12.54 -18.97
CA THR A 59 -18.69 -12.61 -20.37
C THR A 59 -19.66 -13.77 -20.61
N GLU A 60 -19.97 -14.57 -19.59
CA GLU A 60 -20.96 -15.63 -19.70
C GLU A 60 -22.34 -15.03 -20.01
N GLY A 61 -22.99 -15.53 -21.06
CA GLY A 61 -24.29 -15.00 -21.52
C GLY A 61 -24.20 -14.09 -22.75
N LEU A 62 -23.03 -13.53 -23.05
CA LEU A 62 -22.79 -12.76 -24.28
C LEU A 62 -22.92 -13.63 -25.53
N LYS A 63 -23.47 -13.04 -26.60
CA LYS A 63 -23.66 -13.71 -27.88
C LYS A 63 -22.98 -12.91 -29.00
N ARG A 64 -22.53 -13.64 -30.01
CA ARG A 64 -22.07 -13.01 -31.27
C ARG A 64 -23.26 -12.31 -31.93
N GLY A 65 -23.02 -11.10 -32.40
CA GLY A 65 -24.03 -10.22 -33.00
C GLY A 65 -24.72 -9.28 -32.01
N ASP A 66 -24.47 -9.41 -30.70
CA ASP A 66 -24.97 -8.46 -29.70
C ASP A 66 -24.42 -7.05 -29.97
N ASP A 67 -25.28 -6.05 -29.75
CA ASP A 67 -24.96 -4.65 -29.99
C ASP A 67 -24.04 -4.10 -28.89
N VAL A 68 -23.02 -3.37 -29.33
CA VAL A 68 -22.03 -2.70 -28.48
C VAL A 68 -22.02 -1.22 -28.84
N THR A 69 -22.01 -0.34 -27.84
CA THR A 69 -22.01 1.12 -28.04
C THR A 69 -20.72 1.71 -27.53
N ALA A 70 -20.02 2.48 -28.36
CA ALA A 70 -18.83 3.22 -27.92
C ALA A 70 -19.24 4.46 -27.13
N THR A 71 -18.66 4.62 -25.93
CA THR A 71 -18.93 5.78 -25.07
C THR A 71 -18.24 7.06 -25.57
N GLY A 72 -17.16 6.91 -26.34
CA GLY A 72 -16.34 8.02 -26.85
C GLY A 72 -15.28 8.53 -25.88
N ALA A 73 -15.12 7.89 -24.72
CA ALA A 73 -14.10 8.20 -23.73
C ALA A 73 -13.56 6.91 -23.10
N ALA A 74 -12.45 7.02 -22.35
CA ALA A 74 -12.01 5.95 -21.47
C ALA A 74 -13.03 5.67 -20.35
N ILE A 75 -12.86 4.59 -19.59
CA ILE A 75 -13.69 4.32 -18.41
C ILE A 75 -13.61 5.53 -17.47
N GLN A 76 -14.76 6.10 -17.12
CA GLN A 76 -14.88 7.28 -16.26
C GLN A 76 -15.49 6.91 -14.92
N VAL A 77 -14.85 7.35 -13.84
CA VAL A 77 -15.23 7.00 -12.46
C VAL A 77 -15.60 8.25 -11.67
N PRO A 78 -16.53 8.15 -10.70
CA PRO A 78 -16.88 9.27 -9.85
C PRO A 78 -15.68 9.68 -9.00
N VAL A 79 -15.43 10.99 -8.91
CA VAL A 79 -14.37 11.58 -8.09
C VAL A 79 -14.94 12.73 -7.25
N GLY A 80 -14.31 13.02 -6.12
CA GLY A 80 -14.71 14.09 -5.22
C GLY A 80 -14.87 13.65 -3.77
N PRO A 81 -15.07 14.60 -2.83
CA PRO A 81 -15.32 14.27 -1.43
C PRO A 81 -16.53 13.33 -1.22
N GLU A 82 -17.46 13.28 -2.16
CA GLU A 82 -18.63 12.40 -2.13
C GLU A 82 -18.28 10.90 -2.27
N THR A 83 -17.05 10.56 -2.69
CA THR A 83 -16.56 9.18 -2.70
C THR A 83 -16.04 8.71 -1.33
N LEU A 84 -15.85 9.62 -0.37
CA LEU A 84 -15.35 9.28 0.97
C LEU A 84 -16.39 8.46 1.75
N GLY A 85 -15.94 7.34 2.32
CA GLY A 85 -16.75 6.38 3.06
C GLY A 85 -17.59 5.46 2.17
N ARG A 86 -17.39 5.51 0.84
CA ARG A 86 -18.06 4.67 -0.15
C ARG A 86 -17.13 3.55 -0.63
N ILE A 87 -17.73 2.46 -1.11
CA ILE A 87 -17.03 1.39 -1.81
C ILE A 87 -17.47 1.42 -3.27
N ILE A 88 -16.53 1.61 -4.19
CA ILE A 88 -16.77 1.58 -5.64
C ILE A 88 -15.97 0.46 -6.31
N ASN A 89 -16.51 -0.08 -7.41
CA ASN A 89 -15.83 -1.06 -8.25
C ASN A 89 -14.94 -0.41 -9.31
N VAL A 90 -14.30 -1.22 -10.16
CA VAL A 90 -13.40 -0.76 -11.23
C VAL A 90 -14.03 0.27 -12.19
N ILE A 91 -15.33 0.16 -12.49
CA ILE A 91 -16.05 1.08 -13.38
C ILE A 91 -16.71 2.26 -12.63
N GLY A 92 -16.48 2.36 -11.32
CA GLY A 92 -16.97 3.46 -10.49
C GLY A 92 -18.40 3.31 -10.00
N GLU A 93 -18.99 2.13 -10.10
CA GLU A 93 -20.31 1.84 -9.54
C GLU A 93 -20.20 1.47 -8.04
N PRO A 94 -21.11 1.97 -7.18
CA PRO A 94 -21.09 1.64 -5.76
C PRO A 94 -21.50 0.19 -5.51
N ILE A 95 -20.77 -0.48 -4.63
CA ILE A 95 -21.02 -1.87 -4.20
C ILE A 95 -21.30 -1.98 -2.70
N ASP A 96 -21.57 -0.86 -2.04
CA ASP A 96 -21.84 -0.76 -0.60
C ASP A 96 -23.33 -0.73 -0.24
N GLU A 97 -24.21 -0.90 -1.22
CA GLU A 97 -25.68 -0.85 -1.08
C GLU A 97 -26.23 0.47 -0.50
N LYS A 98 -25.44 1.56 -0.48
CA LYS A 98 -25.84 2.88 0.04
C LYS A 98 -26.41 3.82 -1.03
N GLY A 99 -26.91 3.25 -2.13
CA GLY A 99 -27.40 3.99 -3.28
C GLY A 99 -26.29 4.60 -4.13
N GLU A 100 -26.65 5.47 -5.08
CA GLU A 100 -25.69 6.05 -6.03
C GLU A 100 -24.66 6.99 -5.35
N VAL A 101 -23.43 7.01 -5.87
CA VAL A 101 -22.44 8.05 -5.52
C VAL A 101 -22.69 9.26 -6.41
N LYS A 102 -23.33 10.30 -5.87
CA LYS A 102 -23.63 11.53 -6.61
C LYS A 102 -22.45 12.48 -6.57
N THR A 103 -21.52 12.35 -7.51
CA THR A 103 -20.40 13.29 -7.68
C THR A 103 -20.72 14.39 -8.70
N LYS A 104 -20.02 15.51 -8.57
CA LYS A 104 -20.08 16.63 -9.54
C LYS A 104 -19.30 16.31 -10.82
N GLU A 105 -18.24 15.52 -10.69
CA GLU A 105 -17.32 15.20 -11.77
C GLU A 105 -17.11 13.70 -11.89
N LYS A 106 -16.73 13.28 -13.10
CA LYS A 106 -16.21 11.95 -13.39
C LYS A 106 -14.92 12.09 -14.19
N TRP A 107 -13.88 11.34 -13.82
CA TRP A 107 -12.57 11.42 -14.44
C TRP A 107 -12.20 10.10 -15.13
N PRO A 108 -11.48 10.15 -16.26
CA PRO A 108 -11.00 8.94 -16.93
C PRO A 108 -9.92 8.26 -16.11
N ILE A 109 -9.92 6.92 -16.07
CA ILE A 109 -8.91 6.15 -15.33
C ILE A 109 -7.53 6.15 -16.01
N HIS A 110 -7.51 6.38 -17.32
CA HIS A 110 -6.30 6.48 -18.14
C HIS A 110 -5.91 7.94 -18.29
N ARG A 111 -4.76 8.30 -17.72
CA ARG A 111 -4.18 9.64 -17.74
C ARG A 111 -2.67 9.53 -17.87
N ALA A 112 -2.06 10.55 -18.46
CA ALA A 112 -0.61 10.68 -18.47
C ALA A 112 -0.09 10.96 -17.04
N ALA A 113 1.15 10.56 -16.78
CA ALA A 113 1.87 10.98 -15.58
C ALA A 113 2.07 12.51 -15.59
N PRO A 114 2.21 13.16 -14.42
CA PRO A 114 2.54 14.58 -14.36
C PRO A 114 3.81 14.91 -15.15
N GLU A 115 3.77 16.04 -15.86
CA GLU A 115 4.91 16.55 -16.63
C GLU A 115 6.08 16.88 -15.70
N PHE A 116 7.30 16.85 -16.25
CA PHE A 116 8.51 17.13 -15.47
C PHE A 116 8.47 18.51 -14.78
N SER A 117 7.86 19.52 -15.40
CA SER A 117 7.72 20.87 -14.83
C SER A 117 6.78 20.93 -13.62
N ASP A 118 5.90 19.94 -13.48
CA ASP A 118 4.90 19.90 -12.42
C ASP A 118 5.37 19.11 -11.19
N GLN A 119 6.50 18.40 -11.30
CA GLN A 119 7.07 17.61 -10.21
C GLN A 119 7.80 18.49 -9.20
N SER A 120 7.55 18.25 -7.91
CA SER A 120 8.29 18.93 -6.83
C SER A 120 9.72 18.41 -6.74
N THR A 121 10.67 19.31 -6.50
CA THR A 121 12.08 18.97 -6.23
C THR A 121 12.38 18.82 -4.74
N GLU A 122 11.45 19.16 -3.87
CA GLU A 122 11.64 19.11 -2.43
C GLU A 122 11.35 17.71 -1.90
N THR A 123 12.29 17.16 -1.15
CA THR A 123 12.14 15.85 -0.48
C THR A 123 11.93 16.10 1.01
N GLU A 124 10.72 15.85 1.48
CA GLU A 124 10.35 15.98 2.90
C GLU A 124 10.04 14.60 3.49
N ILE A 125 10.31 14.45 4.79
CA ILE A 125 9.89 13.26 5.55
C ILE A 125 8.39 13.33 5.85
N LEU A 126 7.68 12.23 5.61
CA LEU A 126 6.34 12.00 6.12
C LEU A 126 6.45 11.33 7.49
N VAL A 127 6.16 12.09 8.55
CA VAL A 127 6.17 11.58 9.92
C VAL A 127 4.96 10.67 10.12
N THR A 128 5.20 9.38 10.34
CA THR A 128 4.15 8.37 10.48
C THR A 128 3.66 8.21 11.91
N GLY A 129 4.47 8.65 12.88
CA GLY A 129 4.24 8.44 14.29
C GLY A 129 4.55 7.02 14.76
N ILE A 130 5.21 6.21 13.91
CA ILE A 130 5.58 4.82 14.18
C ILE A 130 7.10 4.75 14.30
N LYS A 131 7.60 4.44 15.50
CA LYS A 131 9.03 4.53 15.85
C LYS A 131 9.97 3.85 14.86
N VAL A 132 9.70 2.58 14.54
CA VAL A 132 10.57 1.79 13.66
C VAL A 132 10.60 2.33 12.22
N VAL A 133 9.46 2.81 11.72
CA VAL A 133 9.34 3.39 10.39
C VAL A 133 10.07 4.74 10.36
N ASP A 134 9.70 5.64 11.26
CA ASP A 134 10.26 6.99 11.30
C ASP A 134 11.77 7.00 11.54
N LEU A 135 12.31 6.06 12.35
CA LEU A 135 13.74 5.98 12.61
C LEU A 135 14.53 5.30 11.49
N LEU A 136 14.14 4.08 11.07
CA LEU A 136 14.98 3.18 10.28
C LEU A 136 14.60 3.11 8.80
N ALA A 137 13.34 3.32 8.47
CA ALA A 137 12.85 3.32 7.09
C ALA A 137 11.91 4.52 6.85
N PRO A 138 12.39 5.76 7.05
CA PRO A 138 11.54 6.95 7.00
C PRO A 138 10.87 7.10 5.64
N TYR A 139 9.60 7.49 5.63
CA TYR A 139 8.83 7.64 4.40
C TYR A 139 9.00 9.04 3.82
N ALA A 140 9.16 9.12 2.51
CA ALA A 140 9.17 10.40 1.80
C ALA A 140 7.73 10.84 1.50
N LYS A 141 7.45 12.13 1.66
CA LYS A 141 6.19 12.72 1.24
C LYS A 141 6.05 12.63 -0.29
N GLY A 142 4.96 12.02 -0.73
CA GLY A 142 4.71 11.64 -2.13
C GLY A 142 5.58 10.51 -2.66
N GLY A 143 6.32 9.83 -1.77
CA GLY A 143 7.09 8.66 -2.10
C GLY A 143 6.24 7.41 -2.28
N LYS A 144 6.89 6.35 -2.78
CA LYS A 144 6.32 5.02 -2.98
C LYS A 144 6.93 4.06 -1.98
N ILE A 145 6.09 3.48 -1.12
CA ILE A 145 6.49 2.58 -0.05
C ILE A 145 6.05 1.16 -0.41
N GLY A 146 6.98 0.21 -0.36
CA GLY A 146 6.68 -1.21 -0.45
C GLY A 146 6.52 -1.85 0.93
N LEU A 147 5.36 -2.42 1.22
CA LEU A 147 5.12 -3.28 2.38
C LEU A 147 5.30 -4.74 1.99
N PHE A 148 6.36 -5.36 2.49
CA PHE A 148 6.64 -6.78 2.29
C PHE A 148 6.22 -7.56 3.52
N GLY A 149 5.67 -8.76 3.34
CA GLY A 149 5.33 -9.61 4.47
C GLY A 149 4.37 -10.73 4.11
N GLY A 150 4.55 -11.87 4.77
CA GLY A 150 3.65 -13.02 4.66
C GLY A 150 2.28 -12.78 5.30
N ALA A 151 1.40 -13.78 5.24
CA ALA A 151 0.14 -13.74 5.97
C ALA A 151 0.38 -13.74 7.49
N GLY A 152 -0.41 -12.95 8.23
CA GLY A 152 -0.42 -12.93 9.69
C GLY A 152 0.64 -12.06 10.39
N VAL A 153 1.48 -11.34 9.65
CA VAL A 153 2.53 -10.47 10.23
C VAL A 153 2.06 -9.04 10.58
N GLY A 154 0.76 -8.75 10.42
CA GLY A 154 0.17 -7.45 10.78
C GLY A 154 0.17 -6.37 9.69
N LYS A 155 0.26 -6.72 8.39
CA LYS A 155 0.20 -5.77 7.26
C LYS A 155 -1.01 -4.83 7.32
N THR A 156 -2.21 -5.40 7.43
CA THR A 156 -3.47 -4.64 7.46
C THR A 156 -3.53 -3.72 8.67
N VAL A 157 -3.08 -4.20 9.84
CA VAL A 157 -3.00 -3.40 11.07
C VAL A 157 -2.06 -2.21 10.91
N LEU A 158 -0.89 -2.41 10.28
CA LEU A 158 0.05 -1.32 9.97
C LEU A 158 -0.54 -0.31 8.99
N ILE A 159 -1.24 -0.77 7.94
CA ILE A 159 -1.94 0.10 6.98
C ILE A 159 -3.00 0.95 7.67
N MET A 160 -3.85 0.34 8.50
CA MET A 160 -4.89 1.07 9.23
C MET A 160 -4.31 2.08 10.22
N GLU A 161 -3.21 1.73 10.88
CA GLU A 161 -2.53 2.66 11.79
C GLU A 161 -1.94 3.85 11.02
N LEU A 162 -1.34 3.63 9.83
CA LEU A 162 -0.85 4.71 8.97
C LEU A 162 -2.00 5.63 8.53
N ILE A 163 -3.15 5.08 8.13
CA ILE A 163 -4.35 5.86 7.79
C ILE A 163 -4.77 6.71 8.99
N ASN A 164 -4.88 6.09 10.17
CA ASN A 164 -5.30 6.77 11.39
C ASN A 164 -4.34 7.90 11.79
N ASN A 165 -3.04 7.64 11.78
CA ASN A 165 -2.03 8.58 12.26
C ASN A 165 -1.89 9.77 11.31
N VAL A 166 -1.86 9.54 10.00
CA VAL A 166 -1.78 10.63 9.04
C VAL A 166 -3.09 11.42 8.97
N ALA A 167 -4.25 10.78 9.11
CA ALA A 167 -5.52 11.50 9.20
C ALA A 167 -5.59 12.41 10.44
N LYS A 168 -5.06 11.94 11.60
CA LYS A 168 -5.00 12.72 12.85
C LYS A 168 -3.96 13.85 12.80
N ALA A 169 -2.79 13.60 12.21
CA ALA A 169 -1.65 14.54 12.22
C ALA A 169 -1.68 15.55 11.05
N HIS A 170 -2.08 15.11 9.85
CA HIS A 170 -1.98 15.89 8.62
C HIS A 170 -3.33 16.23 7.99
N GLY A 171 -4.44 15.68 8.48
CA GLY A 171 -5.80 16.00 8.01
C GLY A 171 -6.16 15.51 6.60
N GLY A 172 -5.25 14.78 5.93
CA GLY A 172 -5.38 14.30 4.56
C GLY A 172 -6.40 13.18 4.38
N PHE A 173 -6.79 12.95 3.13
CA PHE A 173 -7.65 11.83 2.73
C PHE A 173 -6.82 10.59 2.38
N SER A 174 -7.44 9.43 2.52
CA SER A 174 -6.88 8.15 2.11
C SER A 174 -7.72 7.52 1.01
N VAL A 175 -7.08 6.85 0.06
CA VAL A 175 -7.74 6.03 -0.95
C VAL A 175 -7.15 4.64 -0.87
N PHE A 176 -8.00 3.62 -0.74
CA PHE A 176 -7.57 2.23 -0.68
C PHE A 176 -8.03 1.50 -1.95
N ALA A 177 -7.08 0.97 -2.71
CA ALA A 177 -7.30 0.12 -3.86
C ALA A 177 -7.05 -1.35 -3.49
N GLY A 178 -8.14 -2.10 -3.33
CA GLY A 178 -8.13 -3.56 -3.15
C GLY A 178 -8.02 -4.28 -4.49
N VAL A 179 -6.79 -4.49 -4.95
CA VAL A 179 -6.43 -5.14 -6.21
C VAL A 179 -6.27 -6.64 -6.02
N GLY A 180 -7.25 -7.42 -6.48
CA GLY A 180 -7.19 -8.87 -6.46
C GLY A 180 -7.05 -9.46 -5.05
N GLU A 181 -7.64 -8.81 -4.06
CA GLU A 181 -7.66 -9.27 -2.67
C GLU A 181 -8.90 -10.11 -2.35
N ARG A 182 -8.85 -10.83 -1.23
CA ARG A 182 -9.96 -11.66 -0.78
C ARG A 182 -11.13 -10.78 -0.35
N THR A 183 -12.34 -11.13 -0.77
CA THR A 183 -13.58 -10.45 -0.38
C THR A 183 -13.74 -10.34 1.13
N ARG A 184 -13.40 -11.41 1.85
CA ARG A 184 -13.41 -11.42 3.31
C ARG A 184 -12.50 -10.34 3.90
N GLU A 185 -11.28 -10.20 3.39
CA GLU A 185 -10.30 -9.23 3.90
C GLU A 185 -10.75 -7.78 3.60
N GLY A 186 -11.32 -7.53 2.43
CA GLY A 186 -11.92 -6.22 2.11
C GLY A 186 -13.14 -5.89 2.97
N ASN A 187 -13.94 -6.89 3.34
CA ASN A 187 -15.07 -6.72 4.25
C ASN A 187 -14.61 -6.45 5.69
N ASP A 188 -13.65 -7.24 6.18
CA ASP A 188 -13.08 -7.07 7.52
C ASP A 188 -12.46 -5.67 7.65
N LEU A 189 -11.67 -5.25 6.65
CA LEU A 189 -11.09 -3.90 6.61
C LEU A 189 -12.16 -2.80 6.63
N TYR A 190 -13.26 -2.96 5.89
CA TYR A 190 -14.34 -1.98 5.88
C TYR A 190 -14.97 -1.83 7.27
N HIS A 191 -15.24 -2.94 7.96
CA HIS A 191 -15.77 -2.92 9.32
C HIS A 191 -14.75 -2.37 10.34
N GLU A 192 -13.48 -2.75 10.25
CA GLU A 192 -12.42 -2.19 11.09
C GLU A 192 -12.26 -0.67 10.89
N MET A 193 -12.42 -0.17 9.66
CA MET A 193 -12.44 1.26 9.38
C MET A 193 -13.67 1.98 9.95
N ILE A 194 -14.81 1.30 10.07
CA ILE A 194 -16.00 1.83 10.74
C ILE A 194 -15.77 1.90 12.25
N ASP A 195 -15.28 0.80 12.83
CA ASP A 195 -15.07 0.69 14.28
C ASP A 195 -13.99 1.66 14.78
N SER A 196 -12.95 1.88 13.98
CA SER A 196 -11.90 2.88 14.25
C SER A 196 -12.32 4.33 13.95
N GLY A 197 -13.49 4.54 13.35
CA GLY A 197 -14.03 5.87 13.03
C GLY A 197 -13.40 6.57 11.82
N VAL A 198 -12.59 5.86 11.03
CA VAL A 198 -12.03 6.32 9.75
C VAL A 198 -13.13 6.49 8.70
N ILE A 199 -14.05 5.52 8.65
CA ILE A 199 -15.28 5.58 7.85
C ILE A 199 -16.44 5.83 8.81
N LYS A 200 -17.25 6.83 8.51
CA LYS A 200 -18.47 7.14 9.24
C LYS A 200 -19.66 6.81 8.35
N PRO A 201 -20.34 5.66 8.55
CA PRO A 201 -21.43 5.23 7.68
C PRO A 201 -22.59 6.22 7.62
N GLU A 202 -22.90 6.84 8.77
CA GLU A 202 -23.99 7.78 8.94
C GLU A 202 -23.43 9.16 9.30
N GLY A 203 -23.10 9.95 8.28
CA GLY A 203 -22.75 11.37 8.43
C GLY A 203 -21.47 11.80 7.72
N PRO A 204 -21.18 13.11 7.73
CA PRO A 204 -19.96 13.66 7.15
C PRO A 204 -18.73 13.31 7.99
N GLY A 205 -17.56 13.30 7.34
CA GLY A 205 -16.26 13.17 8.02
C GLY A 205 -15.57 11.81 7.86
N SER A 206 -16.04 10.95 6.96
CA SER A 206 -15.23 9.84 6.45
C SER A 206 -13.93 10.34 5.83
N LYS A 207 -12.84 9.63 6.06
CA LYS A 207 -11.49 10.01 5.61
C LYS A 207 -10.89 9.08 4.57
N ALA A 208 -11.54 7.94 4.31
CA ALA A 208 -11.08 6.96 3.34
C ALA A 208 -12.12 6.73 2.23
N ALA A 209 -11.69 6.62 0.98
CA ALA A 209 -12.48 6.07 -0.12
C ALA A 209 -11.97 4.67 -0.48
N LEU A 210 -12.88 3.70 -0.68
CA LEU A 210 -12.54 2.31 -0.97
C LEU A 210 -12.85 1.98 -2.42
N VAL A 211 -11.87 1.42 -3.13
CA VAL A 211 -11.98 0.97 -4.52
C VAL A 211 -11.60 -0.50 -4.59
N TYR A 212 -12.55 -1.38 -4.88
CA TYR A 212 -12.35 -2.81 -4.84
C TYR A 212 -12.48 -3.45 -6.23
N GLY A 213 -11.58 -4.39 -6.49
CA GLY A 213 -11.52 -5.20 -7.70
C GLY A 213 -10.98 -6.56 -7.30
N GLN A 214 -11.85 -7.42 -6.80
CA GLN A 214 -11.47 -8.55 -5.95
C GLN A 214 -11.03 -9.80 -6.74
N MET A 215 -10.57 -10.84 -6.03
CA MET A 215 -10.10 -12.08 -6.68
C MET A 215 -11.13 -12.78 -7.55
N ASN A 216 -12.42 -12.64 -7.24
CA ASN A 216 -13.52 -13.23 -8.00
C ASN A 216 -13.81 -12.48 -9.30
N GLU A 217 -13.29 -11.27 -9.47
CA GLU A 217 -13.48 -10.47 -10.68
C GLU A 217 -12.51 -10.89 -11.80
N PRO A 218 -12.91 -10.72 -13.08
CA PRO A 218 -12.07 -11.09 -14.20
C PRO A 218 -10.75 -10.30 -14.22
N PRO A 219 -9.72 -10.81 -14.91
CA PRO A 219 -8.42 -10.14 -14.97
C PRO A 219 -8.50 -8.72 -15.57
N GLY A 220 -9.50 -8.42 -16.40
CA GLY A 220 -9.73 -7.05 -16.88
C GLY A 220 -9.97 -6.04 -15.76
N ALA A 221 -10.85 -6.37 -14.82
CA ALA A 221 -11.15 -5.52 -13.66
C ALA A 221 -9.92 -5.36 -12.76
N ARG A 222 -9.26 -6.46 -12.41
CA ARG A 222 -8.04 -6.46 -11.56
C ARG A 222 -6.89 -5.66 -12.20
N ALA A 223 -6.76 -5.68 -13.52
CA ALA A 223 -5.75 -4.92 -14.25
C ALA A 223 -6.07 -3.41 -14.38
N ARG A 224 -7.24 -2.94 -13.92
CA ARG A 224 -7.66 -1.53 -14.03
C ARG A 224 -8.04 -0.89 -12.71
N VAL A 225 -8.42 -1.67 -11.70
CA VAL A 225 -8.89 -1.15 -10.40
C VAL A 225 -7.86 -0.27 -9.69
N ALA A 226 -6.56 -0.57 -9.82
CA ALA A 226 -5.51 0.29 -9.28
C ALA A 226 -5.53 1.70 -9.92
N LEU A 227 -5.83 1.80 -11.21
CA LEU A 227 -5.97 3.08 -11.92
C LEU A 227 -7.23 3.83 -11.48
N THR A 228 -8.31 3.12 -11.17
CA THR A 228 -9.53 3.71 -10.60
C THR A 228 -9.23 4.35 -9.24
N GLY A 229 -8.57 3.61 -8.34
CA GLY A 229 -8.12 4.15 -7.05
C GLY A 229 -7.18 5.34 -7.21
N LEU A 230 -6.22 5.24 -8.13
CA LEU A 230 -5.30 6.34 -8.39
C LEU A 230 -6.01 7.58 -8.92
N THR A 231 -7.03 7.43 -9.76
CA THR A 231 -7.79 8.57 -10.30
C THR A 231 -8.56 9.32 -9.21
N VAL A 232 -9.10 8.59 -8.23
CA VAL A 232 -9.71 9.19 -7.04
C VAL A 232 -8.65 9.94 -6.21
N ALA A 233 -7.46 9.36 -6.03
CA ALA A 233 -6.37 10.02 -5.31
C ALA A 233 -5.84 11.27 -6.05
N GLU A 234 -5.72 11.21 -7.37
CA GLU A 234 -5.31 12.32 -8.23
C GLU A 234 -6.29 13.49 -8.17
N TYR A 235 -7.59 13.24 -8.02
CA TYR A 235 -8.55 14.33 -7.79
C TYR A 235 -8.23 15.11 -6.52
N PHE A 236 -7.99 14.41 -5.41
CA PHE A 236 -7.65 15.04 -4.14
C PHE A 236 -6.30 15.76 -4.19
N ARG A 237 -5.32 15.25 -4.96
CA ARG A 237 -4.05 15.94 -5.23
C ARG A 237 -4.23 17.20 -6.09
N ASP A 238 -4.91 17.07 -7.22
CA ASP A 238 -4.87 18.07 -8.31
C ASP A 238 -5.95 19.14 -8.22
N GLN A 239 -7.12 18.82 -7.64
CA GLN A 239 -8.24 19.74 -7.46
C GLN A 239 -8.34 20.26 -6.03
N GLU A 240 -8.22 19.37 -5.04
CA GLU A 240 -8.32 19.76 -3.62
C GLU A 240 -6.97 20.21 -3.02
N GLY A 241 -5.85 19.96 -3.72
CA GLY A 241 -4.52 20.39 -3.30
C GLY A 241 -4.05 19.73 -1.99
N GLN A 242 -4.44 18.48 -1.77
CA GLN A 242 -4.17 17.77 -0.52
C GLN A 242 -3.05 16.76 -0.63
N ASP A 243 -2.50 16.42 0.53
CA ASP A 243 -1.63 15.27 0.72
C ASP A 243 -2.49 14.02 0.94
N VAL A 244 -2.38 13.08 -0.01
CA VAL A 244 -3.23 11.89 -0.09
C VAL A 244 -2.39 10.67 0.21
N LEU A 245 -2.92 9.77 1.03
CA LEU A 245 -2.37 8.42 1.15
C LEU A 245 -3.08 7.48 0.19
N PHE A 246 -2.32 6.82 -0.67
CA PHE A 246 -2.85 5.85 -1.61
C PHE A 246 -2.37 4.43 -1.27
N PHE A 247 -3.28 3.58 -0.83
CA PHE A 247 -2.97 2.20 -0.47
C PHE A 247 -3.28 1.28 -1.65
N VAL A 248 -2.33 0.42 -2.01
CA VAL A 248 -2.51 -0.58 -3.06
C VAL A 248 -2.27 -1.95 -2.46
N ASP A 249 -3.33 -2.70 -2.22
CA ASP A 249 -3.25 -4.08 -1.74
C ASP A 249 -3.95 -4.98 -2.77
N ASN A 250 -3.26 -5.71 -3.65
CA ASN A 250 -1.82 -5.89 -3.75
C ASN A 250 -1.30 -5.55 -5.16
N ILE A 251 -0.17 -4.83 -5.25
CA ILE A 251 0.39 -4.42 -6.55
C ILE A 251 0.84 -5.62 -7.40
N PHE A 252 1.21 -6.74 -6.77
CA PHE A 252 1.52 -7.98 -7.51
C PHE A 252 0.30 -8.50 -8.28
N ARG A 253 -0.92 -8.36 -7.73
CA ARG A 253 -2.15 -8.82 -8.38
C ARG A 253 -2.51 -7.99 -9.60
N PHE A 254 -2.12 -6.71 -9.63
CA PHE A 254 -2.18 -5.89 -10.85
C PHE A 254 -1.31 -6.49 -11.96
N THR A 255 -0.06 -6.84 -11.63
CA THR A 255 0.86 -7.51 -12.57
C THR A 255 0.35 -8.86 -13.03
N GLN A 256 -0.15 -9.69 -12.11
CA GLN A 256 -0.70 -11.00 -12.41
C GLN A 256 -1.88 -10.89 -13.39
N ALA A 257 -2.81 -9.97 -13.13
CA ALA A 257 -3.93 -9.69 -14.01
C ALA A 257 -3.47 -9.21 -15.39
N GLY A 258 -2.42 -8.36 -15.45
CA GLY A 258 -1.78 -7.94 -16.69
C GLY A 258 -1.20 -9.10 -17.50
N SER A 259 -0.57 -10.07 -16.83
CA SER A 259 -0.07 -11.30 -17.47
C SER A 259 -1.20 -12.15 -18.05
N GLU A 260 -2.28 -12.38 -17.29
CA GLU A 260 -3.47 -13.10 -17.75
C GLU A 260 -4.12 -12.43 -18.98
N VAL A 261 -4.30 -11.11 -18.93
CA VAL A 261 -4.81 -10.32 -20.06
C VAL A 261 -3.88 -10.43 -21.27
N SER A 262 -2.58 -10.30 -21.08
CA SER A 262 -1.59 -10.37 -22.17
C SER A 262 -1.61 -11.72 -22.89
N ALA A 263 -1.75 -12.81 -22.15
CA ALA A 263 -1.90 -14.15 -22.71
C ALA A 263 -3.17 -14.28 -23.55
N LEU A 264 -4.31 -13.78 -23.05
CA LEU A 264 -5.59 -13.79 -23.77
C LEU A 264 -5.58 -12.91 -25.03
N LEU A 265 -4.81 -11.82 -25.03
CA LEU A 265 -4.62 -10.97 -26.21
C LEU A 265 -3.75 -11.62 -27.29
N GLY A 266 -3.10 -12.76 -26.99
CA GLY A 266 -2.22 -13.48 -27.91
C GLY A 266 -0.80 -12.91 -28.01
N ARG A 267 -0.36 -12.15 -26.99
CA ARG A 267 1.02 -11.64 -26.94
C ARG A 267 1.98 -12.77 -26.53
N ILE A 268 3.17 -12.78 -27.11
CA ILE A 268 4.23 -13.71 -26.71
C ILE A 268 4.67 -13.36 -25.28
N PRO A 269 4.68 -14.33 -24.34
CA PRO A 269 5.10 -14.07 -22.97
C PRO A 269 6.61 -13.79 -22.89
N SER A 270 7.00 -13.01 -21.89
CA SER A 270 8.39 -12.71 -21.54
C SER A 270 8.92 -13.70 -20.49
N ALA A 271 10.02 -13.35 -19.82
CA ALA A 271 10.62 -14.12 -18.73
C ALA A 271 9.56 -14.53 -17.68
N VAL A 272 9.64 -15.78 -17.23
CA VAL A 272 8.76 -16.37 -16.20
C VAL A 272 7.26 -16.34 -16.56
N GLY A 273 6.91 -16.01 -17.82
CA GLY A 273 5.53 -16.01 -18.29
C GLY A 273 4.79 -14.67 -18.13
N TYR A 274 5.47 -13.59 -17.72
CA TYR A 274 4.87 -12.27 -17.61
C TYR A 274 4.62 -11.61 -18.98
N GLN A 275 3.80 -10.56 -18.98
CA GLN A 275 3.56 -9.77 -20.17
C GLN A 275 4.83 -9.04 -20.65
N PRO A 276 5.06 -8.90 -21.97
CA PRO A 276 6.20 -8.15 -22.49
C PRO A 276 6.12 -6.66 -22.16
N THR A 277 4.93 -6.15 -21.81
CA THR A 277 4.68 -4.75 -21.43
C THR A 277 4.83 -4.48 -19.93
N LEU A 278 5.34 -5.44 -19.14
CA LEU A 278 5.35 -5.37 -17.67
C LEU A 278 5.94 -4.05 -17.15
N ALA A 279 7.12 -3.67 -17.66
CA ALA A 279 7.79 -2.44 -17.26
C ALA A 279 6.98 -1.18 -17.60
N THR A 280 6.38 -1.13 -18.78
CA THR A 280 5.57 0.02 -19.22
C THR A 280 4.25 0.11 -18.44
N ASP A 281 3.57 -1.02 -18.22
CA ASP A 281 2.31 -1.07 -17.48
C ASP A 281 2.52 -0.65 -16.01
N MET A 282 3.62 -1.11 -15.40
CA MET A 282 4.02 -0.70 -14.05
C MET A 282 4.41 0.78 -14.03
N GLY A 283 5.24 1.24 -14.97
CA GLY A 283 5.67 2.64 -15.05
C GLY A 283 4.49 3.60 -15.22
N ASN A 284 3.52 3.29 -16.08
CA ASN A 284 2.34 4.13 -16.28
C ASN A 284 1.49 4.31 -15.01
N LEU A 285 1.44 3.29 -14.15
CA LEU A 285 0.78 3.38 -12.85
C LEU A 285 1.65 4.13 -11.83
N GLN A 286 2.91 3.75 -11.71
CA GLN A 286 3.81 4.26 -10.67
C GLN A 286 4.18 5.73 -10.90
N GLU A 287 4.42 6.17 -12.13
CA GLU A 287 4.86 7.55 -12.39
C GLU A 287 3.74 8.60 -12.18
N ARG A 288 2.48 8.17 -12.15
CA ARG A 288 1.35 9.01 -11.75
C ARG A 288 1.29 9.25 -10.24
N ILE A 289 1.87 8.36 -9.45
CA ILE A 289 2.00 8.47 -7.99
C ILE A 289 3.25 9.31 -7.71
N THR A 290 3.06 10.60 -7.47
CA THR A 290 4.17 11.52 -7.21
C THR A 290 3.65 12.80 -6.51
N THR A 291 4.58 13.62 -6.03
CA THR A 291 4.33 14.98 -5.56
C THR A 291 4.32 15.95 -6.73
N THR A 292 3.26 16.75 -6.82
CA THR A 292 3.19 17.87 -7.75
C THR A 292 3.24 19.20 -7.01
N ASN A 293 3.29 20.30 -7.75
CA ASN A 293 3.20 21.65 -7.18
C ASN A 293 1.89 21.96 -6.43
N LYS A 294 0.88 21.09 -6.52
CA LYS A 294 -0.44 21.29 -5.89
C LYS A 294 -0.66 20.46 -4.63
N GLY A 295 -0.04 19.28 -4.55
CA GLY A 295 -0.25 18.32 -3.48
C GLY A 295 0.59 17.07 -3.71
N SER A 296 0.45 16.07 -2.83
CA SER A 296 1.23 14.84 -2.91
C SER A 296 0.36 13.59 -2.85
N ILE A 297 0.80 12.52 -3.53
CA ILE A 297 0.24 11.17 -3.32
C ILE A 297 1.36 10.31 -2.77
N THR A 298 1.30 10.03 -1.47
CA THR A 298 2.21 9.05 -0.85
C THR A 298 1.56 7.68 -0.93
N SER A 299 2.21 6.73 -1.61
CA SER A 299 1.61 5.40 -1.79
C SER A 299 2.23 4.36 -0.87
N VAL A 300 1.37 3.50 -0.32
CA VAL A 300 1.77 2.34 0.49
C VAL A 300 1.25 1.09 -0.20
N GLN A 301 2.16 0.32 -0.76
CA GLN A 301 1.85 -0.76 -1.68
C GLN A 301 2.24 -2.09 -1.04
N ALA A 302 1.27 -2.95 -0.78
CA ALA A 302 1.57 -4.31 -0.37
C ALA A 302 2.13 -5.08 -1.57
N ILE A 303 3.27 -5.74 -1.37
CA ILE A 303 3.94 -6.53 -2.40
C ILE A 303 4.01 -7.98 -1.96
N TYR A 304 3.38 -8.84 -2.74
CA TYR A 304 3.56 -10.28 -2.63
C TYR A 304 4.80 -10.70 -3.43
N VAL A 305 5.73 -11.40 -2.78
CA VAL A 305 6.92 -11.97 -3.43
C VAL A 305 6.63 -13.45 -3.72
N PRO A 306 6.49 -13.86 -4.98
CA PRO A 306 6.22 -15.26 -5.32
C PRO A 306 7.37 -16.15 -4.89
N ALA A 307 7.05 -17.22 -4.13
CA ALA A 307 8.03 -18.21 -3.67
C ALA A 307 9.24 -17.60 -2.92
N ASP A 308 9.06 -16.43 -2.30
CA ASP A 308 10.12 -15.66 -1.63
C ASP A 308 11.32 -15.31 -2.57
N ASP A 309 11.09 -15.30 -3.89
CA ASP A 309 12.09 -14.95 -4.90
C ASP A 309 12.02 -13.46 -5.29
N LEU A 310 12.95 -12.68 -4.73
CA LEU A 310 13.11 -11.25 -5.04
C LEU A 310 13.60 -10.99 -6.47
N THR A 311 14.08 -12.02 -7.18
CA THR A 311 14.57 -11.91 -8.56
C THR A 311 13.46 -12.11 -9.59
N ASP A 312 12.24 -12.46 -9.15
CA ASP A 312 11.08 -12.50 -10.03
C ASP A 312 10.87 -11.11 -10.69
N PRO A 313 10.59 -11.05 -12.01
CA PRO A 313 10.42 -9.79 -12.73
C PRO A 313 9.38 -8.83 -12.14
N ALA A 314 8.32 -9.33 -11.50
CA ALA A 314 7.24 -8.50 -10.97
C ALA A 314 7.67 -7.70 -9.72
N PRO A 315 8.21 -8.32 -8.65
CA PRO A 315 8.88 -7.60 -7.58
C PRO A 315 10.04 -6.74 -8.09
N ALA A 316 10.93 -7.27 -8.94
CA ALA A 316 12.11 -6.55 -9.45
C ALA A 316 11.74 -5.23 -10.16
N THR A 317 10.71 -5.25 -11.00
CA THR A 317 10.21 -4.05 -11.68
C THR A 317 9.58 -3.08 -10.69
N SER A 318 8.83 -3.58 -9.71
CA SER A 318 8.19 -2.74 -8.69
C SER A 318 9.26 -2.04 -7.82
N PHE A 319 10.31 -2.75 -7.41
CA PHE A 319 11.42 -2.23 -6.60
C PHE A 319 12.09 -0.99 -7.20
N ALA A 320 12.22 -0.94 -8.53
CA ALA A 320 12.84 0.19 -9.20
C ALA A 320 12.09 1.52 -8.95
N HIS A 321 10.79 1.45 -8.65
CA HIS A 321 9.97 2.63 -8.38
C HIS A 321 9.83 2.95 -6.89
N LEU A 322 10.25 2.08 -5.96
CA LEU A 322 10.05 2.32 -4.53
C LEU A 322 11.12 3.26 -3.94
N ASP A 323 10.67 4.17 -3.08
CA ASP A 323 11.52 5.07 -2.30
C ASP A 323 11.88 4.47 -0.94
N ALA A 324 10.97 3.69 -0.36
CA ALA A 324 11.20 2.97 0.89
C ALA A 324 10.61 1.56 0.81
N THR A 325 11.23 0.63 1.51
CA THR A 325 10.76 -0.75 1.66
C THR A 325 10.71 -1.12 3.13
N THR A 326 9.54 -1.51 3.59
CA THR A 326 9.29 -1.96 4.96
C THR A 326 8.98 -3.44 4.92
N VAL A 327 9.89 -4.23 5.48
CA VAL A 327 9.79 -5.70 5.48
C VAL A 327 9.21 -6.15 6.81
N LEU A 328 8.10 -6.89 6.78
CA LEU A 328 7.49 -7.49 7.96
C LEU A 328 7.88 -8.95 8.08
N SER A 329 8.53 -9.30 9.18
CA SER A 329 9.11 -10.61 9.44
C SER A 329 8.23 -11.44 10.38
N ARG A 330 8.00 -12.71 10.02
CA ARG A 330 7.32 -13.66 10.90
C ARG A 330 8.12 -13.93 12.17
N GLN A 331 9.45 -13.98 12.08
CA GLN A 331 10.32 -14.24 13.24
C GLN A 331 10.16 -13.15 14.32
N ILE A 332 9.94 -11.90 13.90
CA ILE A 332 9.70 -10.77 14.80
C ILE A 332 8.29 -10.83 15.41
N ALA A 333 7.29 -11.23 14.61
CA ALA A 333 5.93 -11.42 15.08
C ALA A 333 5.83 -12.56 16.13
N GLU A 334 6.56 -13.67 15.93
CA GLU A 334 6.57 -14.85 16.83
C GLU A 334 7.13 -14.53 18.22
N ILE A 335 8.07 -13.59 18.32
CA ILE A 335 8.58 -13.10 19.61
C ILE A 335 7.70 -11.99 20.22
N GLY A 336 6.54 -11.72 19.63
CA GLY A 336 5.51 -10.81 20.14
C GLY A 336 5.75 -9.33 19.84
N ILE A 337 6.68 -8.97 18.94
CA ILE A 337 6.98 -7.57 18.64
C ILE A 337 6.08 -7.08 17.51
N TYR A 338 5.27 -6.06 17.82
CA TYR A 338 4.39 -5.39 16.86
C TYR A 338 4.65 -3.87 16.86
N PRO A 339 4.74 -3.23 15.67
CA PRO A 339 4.67 -3.84 14.33
C PRO A 339 5.88 -4.74 14.05
N ALA A 340 5.68 -5.80 13.27
CA ALA A 340 6.69 -6.84 13.02
C ALA A 340 7.74 -6.45 11.96
N VAL A 341 8.17 -5.18 11.97
CA VAL A 341 9.11 -4.63 10.98
C VAL A 341 10.53 -5.15 11.24
N ASP A 342 11.18 -5.68 10.21
CA ASP A 342 12.58 -6.05 10.25
C ASP A 342 13.47 -4.80 10.14
N PRO A 343 14.21 -4.45 11.20
CA PRO A 343 15.00 -3.22 11.24
C PRO A 343 16.27 -3.25 10.37
N LEU A 344 16.67 -4.43 9.88
CA LEU A 344 17.87 -4.62 9.06
C LEU A 344 17.53 -4.78 7.57
N ASP A 345 16.42 -5.44 7.26
CA ASP A 345 15.98 -5.65 5.88
C ASP A 345 15.11 -4.50 5.35
N SER A 346 14.56 -3.66 6.23
CA SER A 346 13.86 -2.43 5.84
C SER A 346 14.83 -1.30 5.50
N THR A 347 14.54 -0.55 4.44
CA THR A 347 15.43 0.49 3.90
C THR A 347 14.63 1.66 3.34
N SER A 348 15.24 2.84 3.32
CA SER A 348 14.68 4.03 2.71
C SER A 348 15.77 4.83 2.00
N ARG A 349 15.44 5.33 0.81
CA ARG A 349 16.31 6.23 0.02
C ARG A 349 16.56 7.55 0.72
N ILE A 350 15.60 8.01 1.53
CA ILE A 350 15.72 9.29 2.22
C ILE A 350 16.47 9.20 3.55
N LEU A 351 16.89 8.01 3.99
CA LEU A 351 17.80 7.85 5.13
C LEU A 351 19.23 8.27 4.74
N ASP A 352 19.39 9.56 4.42
CA ASP A 352 20.61 10.26 4.05
C ASP A 352 20.74 11.50 4.96
N PRO A 353 21.92 11.78 5.53
CA PRO A 353 22.11 12.91 6.45
C PRO A 353 21.74 14.27 5.85
N ARG A 354 21.75 14.43 4.52
CA ARG A 354 21.34 15.66 3.85
C ARG A 354 19.83 15.91 3.89
N ILE A 355 19.03 14.86 4.12
CA ILE A 355 17.56 14.93 4.13
C ILE A 355 17.05 14.83 5.56
N VAL A 356 17.43 13.78 6.30
CA VAL A 356 16.94 13.56 7.68
C VAL A 356 17.76 14.27 8.76
N GLY A 357 18.91 14.84 8.38
CA GLY A 357 19.85 15.46 9.31
C GLY A 357 20.85 14.48 9.92
N ASP A 358 21.98 15.02 10.38
CA ASP A 358 23.10 14.23 10.91
C ASP A 358 22.74 13.42 12.16
N GLU A 359 21.92 13.98 13.05
CA GLU A 359 21.55 13.33 14.31
C GLU A 359 20.68 12.10 14.08
N HIS A 360 19.60 12.24 13.31
CA HIS A 360 18.71 11.13 12.94
C HIS A 360 19.51 10.03 12.23
N TYR A 361 20.28 10.40 11.21
CA TYR A 361 21.09 9.44 10.45
C TYR A 361 22.08 8.68 11.34
N ARG A 362 22.82 9.39 12.21
CA ARG A 362 23.80 8.78 13.12
C ARG A 362 23.13 7.78 14.06
N VAL A 363 21.99 8.14 14.67
CA VAL A 363 21.26 7.28 15.61
C VAL A 363 20.71 6.05 14.89
N ALA A 364 20.11 6.21 13.71
CA ALA A 364 19.61 5.09 12.91
C ALA A 364 20.73 4.09 12.55
N ARG A 365 21.91 4.59 12.12
CA ARG A 365 23.07 3.73 11.82
C ARG A 365 23.64 3.03 13.05
N GLU A 366 23.64 3.69 14.21
CA GLU A 366 24.08 3.12 15.47
C GLU A 366 23.16 1.97 15.92
N VAL A 367 21.84 2.18 15.83
CA VAL A 367 20.82 1.15 16.08
C VAL A 367 21.01 -0.05 15.15
N GLN A 368 21.15 0.18 13.83
CA GLN A 368 21.40 -0.89 12.87
C GLN A 368 22.70 -1.66 13.18
N LYS A 369 23.77 -0.96 13.56
CA LYS A 369 25.05 -1.59 13.92
C LYS A 369 24.92 -2.51 15.14
N ILE A 370 24.23 -2.06 16.20
CA ILE A 370 24.00 -2.86 17.40
C ILE A 370 23.17 -4.11 17.06
N LEU A 371 22.08 -3.95 16.30
CA LEU A 371 21.20 -5.05 15.89
C LEU A 371 21.91 -6.05 14.96
N GLN A 372 22.74 -5.57 14.04
CA GLN A 372 23.54 -6.43 13.14
C GLN A 372 24.56 -7.26 13.94
N THR A 373 25.22 -6.63 14.91
CA THR A 373 26.18 -7.34 15.79
C THR A 373 25.44 -8.39 16.62
N TYR A 374 24.29 -8.04 17.19
CA TYR A 374 23.44 -8.99 17.90
C TYR A 374 23.03 -10.19 17.03
N LYS A 375 22.59 -9.96 15.78
CA LYS A 375 22.25 -11.03 14.83
C LYS A 375 23.44 -11.98 14.60
N SER A 376 24.67 -11.46 14.50
CA SER A 376 25.88 -12.32 14.37
C SER A 376 26.21 -13.11 15.64
N LEU A 377 25.84 -12.61 16.82
CA LEU A 377 26.06 -13.29 18.09
C LEU A 377 24.96 -14.32 18.42
N GLN A 378 23.78 -14.24 17.79
CA GLN A 378 22.66 -15.16 18.05
C GLN A 378 23.03 -16.64 17.81
N ASP A 379 23.76 -16.94 16.73
CA ASP A 379 24.20 -18.31 16.44
C ASP A 379 25.16 -18.83 17.51
N ILE A 380 26.07 -17.98 17.99
CA ILE A 380 27.01 -18.30 19.06
C ILE A 380 26.24 -18.57 20.37
N ILE A 381 25.30 -17.68 20.71
CA ILE A 381 24.46 -17.81 21.91
C ILE A 381 23.64 -19.10 21.87
N ALA A 382 23.10 -19.47 20.71
CA ALA A 382 22.30 -20.67 20.54
C ALA A 382 23.10 -21.97 20.74
N ILE A 383 24.40 -21.96 20.44
CA ILE A 383 25.27 -23.15 20.53
C ILE A 383 26.02 -23.21 21.88
N LEU A 384 26.66 -22.11 22.28
CA LEU A 384 27.58 -22.04 23.42
C LEU A 384 26.92 -21.47 24.69
N GLY A 385 25.81 -20.75 24.55
CA GLY A 385 25.16 -20.04 25.65
C GLY A 385 25.68 -18.60 25.84
N MET A 386 24.97 -17.80 26.63
CA MET A 386 25.32 -16.40 26.87
C MET A 386 26.59 -16.22 27.73
N ASP A 387 26.95 -17.19 28.55
CA ASP A 387 28.05 -17.06 29.51
C ASP A 387 29.43 -17.03 28.84
N GLU A 388 29.53 -17.61 27.64
CA GLU A 388 30.75 -17.72 26.82
C GLU A 388 31.07 -16.43 26.05
N LEU A 389 30.18 -15.44 26.08
CA LEU A 389 30.42 -14.14 25.46
C LEU A 389 31.34 -13.27 26.31
N SER A 390 32.09 -12.38 25.65
CA SER A 390 32.84 -11.33 26.37
C SER A 390 31.87 -10.38 27.09
N GLU A 391 32.32 -9.67 28.12
CA GLU A 391 31.46 -8.70 28.83
C GLU A 391 31.00 -7.55 27.92
N GLU A 392 31.80 -7.19 26.92
CA GLU A 392 31.41 -6.21 25.89
C GLU A 392 30.29 -6.76 25.00
N ASP A 393 30.40 -8.01 24.54
CA ASP A 393 29.35 -8.66 23.74
C ASP A 393 28.07 -8.86 24.54
N LYS A 394 28.16 -9.22 25.82
CA LYS A 394 27.00 -9.29 26.73
C LYS A 394 26.29 -7.95 26.84
N LEU A 395 27.04 -6.85 26.93
CA LEU A 395 26.48 -5.50 26.97
C LEU A 395 25.79 -5.15 25.64
N VAL A 396 26.40 -5.47 24.51
CA VAL A 396 25.80 -5.28 23.17
C VAL A 396 24.49 -6.08 23.05
N VAL A 397 24.47 -7.34 23.48
CA VAL A 397 23.27 -8.19 23.49
C VAL A 397 22.16 -7.58 24.36
N ALA A 398 22.50 -7.11 25.56
CA ALA A 398 21.54 -6.48 26.46
C ALA A 398 20.92 -5.21 25.85
N ARG A 399 21.75 -4.34 25.25
CA ARG A 399 21.26 -3.15 24.54
C ARG A 399 20.44 -3.51 23.30
N ALA A 400 20.87 -4.49 22.52
CA ALA A 400 20.16 -4.93 21.33
C ALA A 400 18.76 -5.46 21.66
N ARG A 401 18.60 -6.26 22.72
CA ARG A 401 17.29 -6.73 23.19
C ARG A 401 16.38 -5.59 23.61
N LYS A 402 16.91 -4.59 24.33
CA LYS A 402 16.15 -3.39 24.69
C LYS A 402 15.71 -2.60 23.47
N ILE A 403 16.62 -2.36 22.52
CA ILE A 403 16.31 -1.70 21.24
C ILE A 403 15.22 -2.48 20.50
N GLN A 404 15.37 -3.80 20.36
CA GLN A 404 14.42 -4.65 19.67
C GLN A 404 13.01 -4.54 20.30
N ARG A 405 12.92 -4.58 21.63
CA ARG A 405 11.65 -4.37 22.35
C ARG A 405 11.14 -2.94 22.20
N PHE A 406 12.01 -1.93 22.24
CA PHE A 406 11.62 -0.52 22.13
C PHE A 406 11.11 -0.13 20.73
N LEU A 407 11.45 -0.90 19.70
CA LEU A 407 10.84 -0.77 18.36
C LEU A 407 9.35 -1.17 18.35
N SER A 408 8.87 -1.94 19.34
CA SER A 408 7.44 -2.20 19.50
C SER A 408 6.68 -0.94 19.94
N GLN A 409 5.42 -0.86 19.52
CA GLN A 409 4.55 0.27 19.81
C GLN A 409 3.08 -0.16 19.84
N PRO A 410 2.30 0.22 20.86
CA PRO A 410 0.86 0.00 20.86
C PRO A 410 0.18 0.91 19.84
N PHE A 411 -0.55 0.32 18.89
CA PHE A 411 -1.31 1.04 17.87
C PHE A 411 -2.73 1.35 18.33
N PHE A 412 -3.28 2.47 17.88
CA PHE A 412 -4.67 2.85 18.20
C PHE A 412 -5.67 1.83 17.64
N VAL A 413 -5.45 1.41 16.40
CA VAL A 413 -6.32 0.42 15.74
C VAL A 413 -6.24 -0.97 16.39
N ALA A 414 -5.18 -1.23 17.15
CA ALA A 414 -4.97 -2.50 17.83
C ALA A 414 -5.38 -2.49 19.31
N GLU A 415 -5.92 -1.38 19.82
CA GLU A 415 -6.32 -1.24 21.22
C GLU A 415 -7.35 -2.31 21.64
N VAL A 416 -8.27 -2.66 20.74
CA VAL A 416 -9.30 -3.70 20.95
C VAL A 416 -8.67 -5.09 21.17
N PHE A 417 -7.52 -5.37 20.53
CA PHE A 417 -6.84 -6.66 20.63
C PHE A 417 -5.79 -6.70 21.75
N THR A 418 -5.13 -5.58 22.00
CA THR A 418 -4.00 -5.48 22.95
C THR A 418 -4.43 -5.03 24.33
N GLY A 419 -5.60 -4.40 24.48
CA GLY A 419 -6.08 -3.77 25.72
C GLY A 419 -5.23 -2.58 26.19
N SER A 420 -4.23 -2.18 25.40
CA SER A 420 -3.31 -1.07 25.71
C SER A 420 -3.64 0.13 24.84
N PRO A 421 -3.71 1.35 25.42
CA PRO A 421 -4.05 2.53 24.64
C PRO A 421 -2.99 2.81 23.58
N GLY A 422 -3.43 3.11 22.36
CA GLY A 422 -2.54 3.46 21.26
C GLY A 422 -1.70 4.71 21.55
N LYS A 423 -0.49 4.75 20.99
CA LYS A 423 0.46 5.85 21.18
C LYS A 423 0.93 6.38 19.83
N LEU A 424 0.83 7.70 19.66
CA LEU A 424 1.48 8.42 18.58
C LEU A 424 2.81 8.96 19.11
N VAL A 425 3.94 8.57 18.52
CA VAL A 425 5.27 8.98 18.99
C VAL A 425 5.84 10.01 18.03
N ASP A 426 6.31 11.15 18.53
CA ASP A 426 6.94 12.17 17.70
C ASP A 426 8.37 11.76 17.29
N LEU A 427 8.82 12.31 16.15
CA LEU A 427 10.12 11.99 15.58
C LEU A 427 11.27 12.37 16.52
N GLU A 428 11.18 13.53 17.18
CA GLU A 428 12.24 14.01 18.08
C GLU A 428 12.39 13.12 19.31
N SER A 429 11.29 12.73 19.96
CA SER A 429 11.32 11.77 21.07
C SER A 429 11.81 10.39 20.63
N THR A 430 11.49 9.97 19.40
CA THR A 430 12.03 8.71 18.84
C THR A 430 13.55 8.78 18.76
N ILE A 431 14.11 9.81 18.12
CA ILE A 431 15.56 9.98 17.97
C ILE A 431 16.25 10.06 19.34
N LYS A 432 15.73 10.87 20.27
CA LYS A 432 16.29 11.01 21.63
C LYS A 432 16.27 9.70 22.40
N GLY A 433 15.15 8.98 22.37
CA GLY A 433 15.00 7.70 23.08
C GLY A 433 16.00 6.65 22.59
N PHE A 434 16.12 6.47 21.27
CA PHE A 434 17.08 5.51 20.71
C PHE A 434 18.54 5.96 20.91
N ALA A 435 18.83 7.26 20.82
CA ALA A 435 20.18 7.78 21.08
C ALA A 435 20.64 7.49 22.51
N ALA A 436 19.77 7.67 23.49
CA ALA A 436 20.09 7.44 24.90
C ALA A 436 20.26 5.94 25.22
N ILE A 437 19.45 5.07 24.61
CA ILE A 437 19.64 3.61 24.71
C ILE A 437 20.99 3.20 24.10
N CYS A 438 21.37 3.75 22.95
CA CYS A 438 22.66 3.43 22.31
C CYS A 438 23.86 3.87 23.16
N LYS A 439 23.77 5.05 23.79
CA LYS A 439 24.79 5.57 24.72
C LYS A 439 24.93 4.75 26.01
N GLY A 440 23.87 4.05 26.41
CA GLY A 440 23.83 3.24 27.64
C GLY A 440 23.21 3.94 28.84
N ASP A 441 22.57 5.10 28.65
CA ASP A 441 21.96 5.88 29.74
C ASP A 441 20.90 5.07 30.52
N TYR A 442 20.30 4.08 29.85
CA TYR A 442 19.25 3.21 30.39
C TYR A 442 19.67 1.73 30.53
N ASP A 443 20.97 1.46 30.67
CA ASP A 443 21.49 0.09 30.85
C ASP A 443 20.98 -0.58 32.13
N HIS A 444 20.64 0.20 33.15
CA HIS A 444 20.10 -0.27 34.42
C HIS A 444 18.62 -0.70 34.38
N LEU A 445 17.86 -0.30 33.35
CA LEU A 445 16.44 -0.65 33.22
C LEU A 445 16.26 -2.10 32.70
N PRO A 446 15.23 -2.84 33.14
CA PRO A 446 14.94 -4.19 32.66
C PRO A 446 14.41 -4.19 31.21
N GLU A 447 14.67 -5.24 30.44
CA GLU A 447 14.25 -5.35 29.04
C GLU A 447 12.73 -5.20 28.84
N ALA A 448 11.93 -5.74 29.77
CA ALA A 448 10.47 -5.71 29.71
C ALA A 448 9.88 -4.29 29.86
N ALA A 449 10.63 -3.33 30.40
CA ALA A 449 10.20 -1.94 30.48
C ALA A 449 10.09 -1.27 29.10
N PHE A 450 10.86 -1.76 28.11
CA PHE A 450 10.88 -1.22 26.75
C PHE A 450 9.82 -1.85 25.83
N TYR A 451 9.07 -2.85 26.30
CA TYR A 451 8.07 -3.54 25.49
C TYR A 451 6.72 -2.83 25.51
N MET A 452 6.12 -2.61 24.33
CA MET A 452 4.78 -2.00 24.15
C MET A 452 4.63 -0.66 24.90
N VAL A 453 5.56 0.27 24.66
CA VAL A 453 5.55 1.64 25.19
C VAL A 453 5.72 2.64 24.04
N GLY A 454 5.28 3.88 24.23
CA GLY A 454 5.49 4.98 23.29
C GLY A 454 6.90 5.56 23.40
N THR A 455 7.08 6.56 24.27
CA THR A 455 8.33 7.29 24.45
C THR A 455 9.25 6.63 25.49
N ILE A 456 10.46 7.18 25.67
CA ILE A 456 11.43 6.69 26.64
C ILE A 456 10.99 6.94 28.08
N GLU A 457 10.26 8.03 28.33
CA GLU A 457 9.69 8.38 29.63
C GLU A 457 8.70 7.30 30.09
N GLU A 458 7.87 6.78 29.18
CA GLU A 458 6.95 5.68 29.48
C GLU A 458 7.68 4.39 29.84
N ALA A 459 8.85 4.13 29.25
CA ALA A 459 9.70 2.99 29.62
C ALA A 459 10.22 3.14 31.06
N ILE A 460 10.63 4.35 31.45
CA ILE A 460 11.09 4.66 32.82
C ILE A 460 9.93 4.44 33.82
N GLU A 461 8.76 5.02 33.53
CA GLU A 461 7.57 4.86 34.38
C GLU A 461 7.16 3.38 34.53
N LYS A 462 7.24 2.61 33.43
CA LYS A 462 6.94 1.18 33.45
C LYS A 462 7.96 0.41 34.29
N SER A 463 9.24 0.74 34.20
CA SER A 463 10.28 0.15 35.05
C SER A 463 10.03 0.43 36.53
N GLU A 464 9.64 1.66 36.89
CA GLU A 464 9.32 2.01 38.28
C GLU A 464 8.11 1.23 38.82
N LYS A 465 7.08 1.04 38.00
CA LYS A 465 5.91 0.23 38.36
C LYS A 465 6.30 -1.22 38.59
N MET A 466 7.09 -1.81 37.70
CA MET A 466 7.61 -3.17 37.85
C MET A 466 8.46 -3.34 39.12
N ALA A 467 9.29 -2.34 39.46
CA ALA A 467 10.09 -2.37 40.69
C ALA A 467 9.21 -2.30 41.95
N LYS A 468 8.13 -1.50 41.93
CA LYS A 468 7.16 -1.42 43.03
C LYS A 468 6.38 -2.72 43.19
N GLU A 469 5.97 -3.35 42.10
CA GLU A 469 5.26 -4.64 42.12
C GLU A 469 6.16 -5.79 42.57
N ALA A 470 7.44 -5.78 42.21
CA ALA A 470 8.39 -6.80 42.68
C ALA A 470 8.78 -6.63 44.16
N ALA A 471 8.61 -5.42 44.71
CA ALA A 471 8.87 -5.11 46.11
C ALA A 471 7.63 -5.31 47.02
N ALA A 472 6.43 -5.42 46.44
CA ALA A 472 5.17 -5.72 47.12
C ALA A 472 4.93 -7.23 47.18
#